data_AF-A0A0J9TTK2-F1
#
_entry.id   AF-A0A0J9TTK2-F1
#
_cell.length_a   1.000
_cell.length_b   1.000
_cell.length_c   1.000
_cell.angle_alpha   90.00
_cell.angle_beta   90.00
_cell.angle_gamma   90.00
#
_symmetry.space_group_name_H-M   'P 1'
#
loop_
_entity.id
_entity.type
_entity.pdbx_description
1 polymer ?
#
loop_
_entity_poly.entity_id
_entity_poly.type
_entity_poly.pdbx_seq_one_letter_code
_entity_poly.pdbx_strand_id
1 'polypeptide(L)'
;MYSFSFYFCSKFYKYKKLFNEAMENKDDTHEELCKNNIKANAGVDKIHNEDHFNKVCPAALYYLDDLSKSSYYNMDEGCKYLYYGIYNNILKNENYAYDKLDFYKILLKGYYDINDWDSYENYIKEINEDILERNNNLMKIYDNFESYKDSLGQQKEKRCVYINNCIEIYLKYTEKCKTNNDLFCAELNQFIERYNKHMENDFPCDNLQNFLPYLGKSNMKVIILIPIILITLKLFILYILYKVSTN
;
A
#
# COMPACT_ATOMS: atom_id res chain seq x y z
N MET A 1 -9.41 22.32 7.60
CA MET A 1 -8.29 21.64 6.92
C MET A 1 -8.58 20.14 6.99
N TYR A 2 -9.37 19.61 6.04
CA TYR A 2 -9.59 18.17 5.94
C TYR A 2 -8.27 17.56 5.47
N SER A 3 -7.67 16.71 6.31
CA SER A 3 -6.29 16.28 6.10
C SER A 3 -6.18 15.35 4.90
N PHE A 4 -5.18 15.61 4.07
CA PHE A 4 -4.73 14.79 2.94
C PHE A 4 -4.63 13.30 3.31
N SER A 5 -4.39 13.01 4.61
CA SER A 5 -4.47 11.69 5.26
C SER A 5 -5.68 10.90 4.81
N PHE A 6 -6.90 11.43 5.00
CA PHE A 6 -8.13 10.71 4.69
C PHE A 6 -8.20 10.27 3.22
N TYR A 7 -7.61 11.04 2.32
CA TYR A 7 -7.72 10.87 0.88
C TYR A 7 -7.00 9.62 0.35
N PHE A 8 -5.74 9.38 0.73
CA PHE A 8 -5.00 8.22 0.22
C PHE A 8 -5.56 6.88 0.73
N CYS A 9 -5.87 6.80 2.02
CA CYS A 9 -6.50 5.60 2.60
C CYS A 9 -7.89 5.35 2.00
N SER A 10 -8.69 6.41 1.79
CA SER A 10 -9.96 6.30 1.08
C SER A 10 -9.80 5.78 -0.36
N LYS A 11 -8.77 6.26 -1.08
CA LYS A 11 -8.43 5.76 -2.42
C LYS A 11 -8.01 4.29 -2.39
N PHE A 12 -7.17 3.89 -1.45
CA PHE A 12 -6.75 2.50 -1.27
C PHE A 12 -7.96 1.56 -1.15
N TYR A 13 -8.90 1.87 -0.26
CA TYR A 13 -10.11 1.05 -0.11
C TYR A 13 -10.96 1.01 -1.37
N LYS A 14 -11.10 2.15 -2.06
CA LYS A 14 -11.82 2.23 -3.34
C LYS A 14 -11.20 1.28 -4.35
N TYR A 15 -9.89 1.38 -4.59
CA TYR A 15 -9.21 0.57 -5.59
C TYR A 15 -9.17 -0.92 -5.21
N LYS A 16 -8.98 -1.23 -3.92
CA LYS A 16 -9.06 -2.61 -3.42
C LYS A 16 -10.44 -3.22 -3.66
N LYS A 17 -11.51 -2.47 -3.41
CA LYS A 17 -12.88 -2.92 -3.66
C LYS A 17 -13.10 -3.24 -5.14
N LEU A 18 -12.77 -2.30 -6.02
CA LEU A 18 -12.89 -2.49 -7.47
C LEU A 18 -12.09 -3.70 -7.96
N PHE A 19 -10.89 -3.90 -7.43
CA PHE A 19 -10.04 -5.03 -7.82
C PHE A 19 -10.59 -6.37 -7.34
N ASN A 20 -11.12 -6.44 -6.12
CA ASN A 20 -11.76 -7.66 -5.62
C ASN A 20 -13.01 -8.01 -6.46
N GLU A 21 -13.82 -7.01 -6.81
CA GLU A 21 -14.97 -7.19 -7.72
C GLU A 21 -14.48 -7.71 -9.08
N ALA A 22 -13.41 -7.15 -9.63
CA ALA A 22 -12.82 -7.61 -10.90
C ALA A 22 -12.32 -9.06 -10.85
N MET A 23 -11.79 -9.53 -9.72
CA MET A 23 -11.33 -10.91 -9.56
C MET A 23 -12.46 -11.94 -9.47
N GLU A 24 -13.65 -11.54 -9.02
CA GLU A 24 -14.81 -12.41 -8.88
C GLU A 24 -15.62 -12.52 -10.18
N ASN A 25 -15.52 -11.51 -11.05
CA ASN A 25 -16.24 -11.47 -12.32
C ASN A 25 -15.57 -12.34 -13.39
N LYS A 26 -16.38 -13.13 -14.07
CA LYS A 26 -16.01 -13.91 -15.25
C LYS A 26 -16.84 -13.41 -16.42
N ASP A 27 -16.32 -12.42 -17.13
CA ASP A 27 -16.95 -11.87 -18.32
C ASP A 27 -16.27 -12.46 -19.56
N ASP A 28 -17.03 -13.24 -20.33
CA ASP A 28 -16.59 -13.84 -21.59
C ASP A 28 -16.05 -12.77 -22.57
N THR A 29 -16.57 -11.54 -22.49
CA THR A 29 -16.15 -10.39 -23.31
C THR A 29 -14.69 -10.01 -23.03
N HIS A 30 -14.30 -9.89 -21.76
CA HIS A 30 -12.93 -9.55 -21.40
C HIS A 30 -11.95 -10.68 -21.74
N GLU A 31 -12.38 -11.94 -21.59
CA GLU A 31 -11.57 -13.08 -22.05
C GLU A 31 -11.33 -13.04 -23.56
N GLU A 32 -12.35 -12.71 -24.34
CA GLU A 32 -12.24 -12.60 -25.80
C GLU A 32 -11.31 -11.45 -26.20
N LEU A 33 -11.46 -10.27 -25.60
CA LEU A 33 -10.57 -9.12 -25.83
C LEU A 33 -9.11 -9.45 -25.49
N CYS A 34 -8.87 -10.18 -24.41
CA CYS A 34 -7.54 -10.64 -24.04
C CYS A 34 -6.90 -11.53 -25.11
N LYS A 35 -7.65 -12.49 -25.66
CA LYS A 35 -7.15 -13.44 -26.67
C LYS A 35 -7.00 -12.79 -28.04
N ASN A 36 -8.03 -12.08 -28.50
CA ASN A 36 -8.15 -11.63 -29.88
C ASN A 36 -7.50 -10.27 -30.14
N ASN A 37 -7.39 -9.42 -29.10
CA ASN A 37 -6.85 -8.07 -29.27
C ASN A 37 -5.48 -7.96 -28.60
N ILE A 38 -5.42 -8.16 -27.29
CA ILE A 38 -4.20 -7.87 -26.51
C ILE A 38 -3.08 -8.86 -26.84
N LYS A 39 -3.37 -10.16 -26.79
CA LYS A 39 -2.40 -11.20 -27.13
C LYS A 39 -1.96 -11.13 -28.59
N ALA A 40 -2.88 -10.88 -29.51
CA ALA A 40 -2.56 -10.74 -30.93
C ALA A 40 -1.65 -9.52 -31.20
N ASN A 41 -1.95 -8.36 -30.60
CA ASN A 41 -1.21 -7.12 -30.82
C ASN A 41 0.15 -7.08 -30.11
N ALA A 42 0.28 -7.73 -28.95
CA ALA A 42 1.56 -7.81 -28.23
C ALA A 42 2.61 -8.63 -29.01
N GLY A 43 2.15 -9.56 -29.85
CA GLY A 43 2.96 -10.62 -30.44
C GLY A 43 3.15 -11.76 -29.45
N VAL A 44 2.89 -13.00 -29.90
CA VAL A 44 2.90 -14.21 -29.06
C VAL A 44 4.20 -14.36 -28.27
N ASP A 45 5.34 -13.98 -28.86
CA ASP A 45 6.66 -14.09 -28.26
C ASP A 45 6.89 -13.16 -27.05
N LYS A 46 6.10 -12.09 -26.90
CA LYS A 46 6.18 -11.18 -25.75
C LYS A 46 5.38 -11.65 -24.55
N ILE A 47 4.47 -12.60 -24.74
CA ILE A 47 3.73 -13.23 -23.64
C ILE A 47 4.52 -14.45 -23.20
N HIS A 48 5.49 -14.22 -22.31
CA HIS A 48 6.40 -15.25 -21.82
C HIS A 48 5.72 -16.33 -20.97
N ASN A 49 4.48 -16.13 -20.51
CA ASN A 49 3.72 -17.10 -19.74
C ASN A 49 2.20 -16.95 -20.03
N GLU A 50 1.65 -17.91 -20.77
CA GLU A 50 0.23 -17.88 -21.16
C GLU A 50 -0.72 -18.06 -19.98
N ASP A 51 -0.37 -18.91 -19.00
CA ASP A 51 -1.22 -19.14 -17.84
C ASP A 51 -1.35 -17.88 -16.98
N HIS A 52 -0.25 -17.16 -16.78
CA HIS A 52 -0.26 -15.89 -16.06
C HIS A 52 -1.08 -14.85 -16.82
N PHE A 53 -0.92 -14.77 -18.14
CA PHE A 53 -1.68 -13.86 -18.97
C PHE A 53 -3.19 -14.15 -18.91
N ASN A 54 -3.58 -15.41 -19.07
CA ASN A 54 -4.98 -15.82 -19.04
C ASN A 54 -5.65 -15.59 -17.68
N LYS A 55 -4.89 -15.70 -16.57
CA LYS A 55 -5.38 -15.36 -15.22
C LYS A 55 -5.51 -13.84 -15.01
N VAL A 56 -4.52 -13.08 -15.46
CA VAL A 56 -4.42 -11.65 -15.14
C VAL A 56 -5.23 -10.77 -16.07
N CYS A 57 -5.19 -11.04 -17.36
CA CYS A 57 -5.71 -10.11 -18.36
C CYS A 57 -7.21 -9.80 -18.20
N PRO A 58 -8.11 -10.78 -18.01
CA PRO A 58 -9.53 -10.48 -17.85
C PRO A 58 -9.81 -9.63 -16.60
N ALA A 59 -9.20 -9.98 -15.46
CA ALA A 59 -9.34 -9.22 -14.23
C ALA A 59 -8.77 -7.79 -14.37
N ALA A 60 -7.66 -7.62 -15.09
CA ALA A 60 -7.08 -6.31 -15.35
C ALA A 60 -7.99 -5.44 -16.23
N LEU A 61 -8.58 -6.00 -17.29
CA LEU A 61 -9.51 -5.27 -18.16
C LEU A 61 -10.77 -4.86 -17.42
N TYR A 62 -11.38 -5.79 -16.69
CA TYR A 62 -12.56 -5.50 -15.89
C TYR A 62 -12.28 -4.37 -14.87
N TYR A 63 -11.15 -4.47 -14.16
CA TYR A 63 -10.72 -3.45 -13.22
C TYR A 63 -10.54 -2.07 -13.90
N LEU A 64 -9.89 -2.03 -15.06
CA LEU A 64 -9.61 -0.79 -15.78
C LEU A 64 -10.90 -0.14 -16.31
N ASP A 65 -11.89 -0.93 -16.74
CA ASP A 65 -13.20 -0.44 -17.14
C ASP A 65 -13.97 0.21 -15.99
N ASP A 66 -13.95 -0.41 -14.81
CA ASP A 66 -14.62 0.18 -13.64
C ASP A 66 -13.82 1.34 -13.04
N LEU A 67 -12.49 1.30 -13.15
CA LEU A 67 -11.63 2.42 -12.80
C LEU A 67 -11.88 3.63 -13.71
N SER A 68 -12.00 3.43 -15.02
CA SER A 68 -12.23 4.52 -15.98
C SER A 68 -13.60 5.19 -15.74
N LYS A 69 -14.65 4.41 -15.50
CA LYS A 69 -15.99 4.92 -15.13
C LYS A 69 -15.98 5.68 -13.81
N SER A 70 -15.27 5.18 -12.80
CA SER A 70 -15.33 5.71 -11.44
C SER A 70 -14.27 6.79 -11.13
N SER A 71 -13.22 6.90 -11.95
CA SER A 71 -12.01 7.67 -11.66
C SER A 71 -11.29 8.17 -12.92
N TYR A 72 -12.01 8.51 -13.99
CA TYR A 72 -11.43 8.93 -15.29
C TYR A 72 -10.21 9.87 -15.16
N TYR A 73 -10.32 10.93 -14.35
CA TYR A 73 -9.24 11.92 -14.16
C TYR A 73 -8.11 11.49 -13.21
N ASN A 74 -8.18 10.31 -12.60
CA ASN A 74 -7.22 9.81 -11.62
C ASN A 74 -6.93 8.32 -11.83
N MET A 75 -6.82 7.89 -13.10
CA MET A 75 -6.51 6.49 -13.43
C MET A 75 -5.12 6.08 -12.95
N ASP A 76 -4.15 6.98 -12.89
CA ASP A 76 -2.76 6.68 -12.56
C ASP A 76 -2.60 5.98 -11.19
N GLU A 77 -3.28 6.48 -10.16
CA GLU A 77 -3.24 5.88 -8.81
C GLU A 77 -3.94 4.52 -8.76
N GLY A 78 -5.03 4.35 -9.52
CA GLY A 78 -5.69 3.05 -9.67
C GLY A 78 -4.85 2.07 -10.47
N CYS A 79 -4.13 2.53 -11.49
CA CYS A 79 -3.19 1.72 -12.25
C CYS A 79 -2.03 1.25 -11.36
N LYS A 80 -1.48 2.14 -10.52
CA LYS A 80 -0.48 1.73 -9.53
C LYS A 80 -1.02 0.65 -8.57
N TYR A 81 -2.31 0.74 -8.18
CA TYR A 81 -2.98 -0.32 -7.43
C TYR A 81 -3.13 -1.62 -8.23
N LEU A 82 -3.48 -1.55 -9.52
CA LEU A 82 -3.58 -2.73 -10.39
C LEU A 82 -2.28 -3.52 -10.40
N TYR A 83 -1.13 -2.85 -10.53
CA TYR A 83 0.18 -3.50 -10.44
C TYR A 83 0.36 -4.23 -9.09
N TYR A 84 0.00 -3.57 -7.99
CA TYR A 84 0.02 -4.19 -6.67
C TYR A 84 -0.87 -5.46 -6.62
N GLY A 85 -2.13 -5.35 -7.05
CA GLY A 85 -3.11 -6.44 -7.02
C GLY A 85 -2.70 -7.64 -7.87
N ILE A 86 -2.15 -7.41 -9.07
CA ILE A 86 -1.64 -8.48 -9.94
C ILE A 86 -0.59 -9.31 -9.22
N TYR A 87 0.43 -8.66 -8.64
CA TYR A 87 1.58 -9.37 -8.09
C TYR A 87 1.45 -9.78 -6.62
N ASN A 88 0.51 -9.21 -5.87
CA ASN A 88 0.30 -9.54 -4.45
C ASN A 88 -0.97 -10.35 -4.19
N ASN A 89 -1.88 -10.46 -5.18
CA ASN A 89 -3.10 -11.27 -5.08
C ASN A 89 -3.13 -12.37 -6.15
N ILE A 90 -3.19 -12.02 -7.44
CA ILE A 90 -3.38 -13.01 -8.52
C ILE A 90 -2.14 -13.91 -8.68
N LEU A 91 -0.96 -13.32 -8.76
CA LEU A 91 0.32 -13.99 -9.02
C LEU A 91 1.20 -14.11 -7.77
N LYS A 92 0.62 -13.94 -6.56
CA LYS A 92 1.37 -13.83 -5.28
C LYS A 92 2.38 -14.95 -5.05
N ASN A 93 2.00 -16.19 -5.38
CA ASN A 93 2.78 -17.40 -5.13
C ASN A 93 3.35 -18.00 -6.42
N GLU A 94 3.25 -17.26 -7.52
CA GLU A 94 3.70 -17.73 -8.82
C GLU A 94 5.16 -17.32 -9.05
N ASN A 95 5.91 -18.17 -9.74
CA ASN A 95 7.26 -17.84 -10.21
C ASN A 95 7.18 -17.34 -11.66
N TYR A 96 7.82 -16.22 -11.95
CA TYR A 96 7.89 -15.66 -13.29
C TYR A 96 9.35 -15.44 -13.69
N ALA A 97 9.69 -15.84 -14.91
CA ALA A 97 10.99 -15.65 -15.54
C ALA A 97 11.02 -14.43 -16.49
N TYR A 98 10.00 -13.59 -16.41
CA TYR A 98 9.81 -12.41 -17.25
C TYR A 98 9.81 -11.13 -16.42
N ASP A 99 10.05 -10.01 -17.10
CA ASP A 99 10.01 -8.69 -16.49
C ASP A 99 8.58 -8.28 -16.13
N LYS A 100 8.36 -7.94 -14.85
CA LYS A 100 7.02 -7.60 -14.33
C LYS A 100 6.47 -6.33 -14.94
N LEU A 101 7.33 -5.34 -15.14
CA LEU A 101 6.94 -4.04 -15.65
C LEU A 101 6.56 -4.16 -17.12
N ASP A 102 7.33 -4.90 -17.91
CA ASP A 102 7.02 -5.14 -19.32
C ASP A 102 5.71 -5.91 -19.48
N PHE A 103 5.49 -6.97 -18.70
CA PHE A 103 4.20 -7.68 -18.69
C PHE A 103 3.03 -6.75 -18.33
N TYR A 104 3.23 -5.91 -17.31
CA TYR A 104 2.21 -4.94 -16.91
C TYR A 104 1.94 -3.89 -18.00
N LYS A 105 2.97 -3.39 -18.68
CA LYS A 105 2.84 -2.44 -19.79
C LYS A 105 2.08 -3.03 -20.98
N ILE A 106 2.23 -4.32 -21.25
CA ILE A 106 1.45 -5.02 -22.29
C ILE A 106 -0.05 -4.93 -21.98
N LEU A 107 -0.44 -5.16 -20.72
CA LEU A 107 -1.85 -5.08 -20.30
C LEU A 107 -2.41 -3.66 -20.48
N LEU A 108 -1.66 -2.65 -20.02
CA LEU A 108 -2.09 -1.25 -20.15
C LEU A 108 -2.16 -0.80 -21.60
N LYS A 109 -1.19 -1.20 -22.44
CA LYS A 109 -1.21 -0.90 -23.87
C LYS A 109 -2.43 -1.52 -24.54
N GLY A 110 -2.73 -2.78 -24.23
CA GLY A 110 -3.91 -3.45 -24.73
C GLY A 110 -5.21 -2.74 -24.35
N TYR A 111 -5.33 -2.27 -23.11
CA TYR A 111 -6.47 -1.47 -22.68
C TYR A 111 -6.58 -0.14 -23.45
N TYR A 112 -5.46 0.57 -23.59
CA TYR A 112 -5.38 1.82 -24.34
C TYR A 112 -5.79 1.65 -25.80
N ASP A 113 -5.33 0.58 -26.47
CA ASP A 113 -5.67 0.32 -27.87
C ASP A 113 -7.16 0.03 -28.09
N ILE A 114 -7.88 -0.42 -27.05
CA ILE A 114 -9.32 -0.71 -27.11
C ILE A 114 -10.15 0.54 -26.75
N ASN A 115 -9.72 1.31 -25.76
CA ASN A 115 -10.56 2.33 -25.11
C ASN A 115 -10.07 3.79 -25.27
N ASP A 116 -8.95 4.02 -25.97
CA ASP A 116 -8.33 5.34 -26.18
C ASP A 116 -8.18 6.15 -24.88
N TRP A 117 -7.46 5.56 -23.91
CA TRP A 117 -7.22 6.17 -22.61
C TRP A 117 -6.28 7.39 -22.71
N ASP A 118 -6.84 8.60 -22.61
CA ASP A 118 -6.15 9.90 -22.75
C ASP A 118 -4.81 10.04 -21.99
N SER A 119 -4.73 9.57 -20.73
CA SER A 119 -3.53 9.76 -19.89
C SER A 119 -2.50 8.64 -19.99
N TYR A 120 -2.76 7.60 -20.79
CA TYR A 120 -1.89 6.43 -20.96
C TYR A 120 -0.44 6.81 -21.27
N GLU A 121 -0.22 7.65 -22.28
CA GLU A 121 1.12 8.02 -22.76
C GLU A 121 1.95 8.74 -21.68
N ASN A 122 1.32 9.57 -20.86
CA ASN A 122 1.99 10.25 -19.75
C ASN A 122 2.29 9.26 -18.62
N TYR A 123 1.30 8.44 -18.26
CA TYR A 123 1.45 7.45 -17.19
C TYR A 123 2.58 6.45 -17.47
N ILE A 124 2.66 5.90 -18.68
CA ILE A 124 3.70 4.93 -19.07
C ILE A 124 5.10 5.52 -19.05
N LYS A 125 5.24 6.82 -19.38
CA LYS A 125 6.53 7.54 -19.30
C LYS A 125 6.96 7.81 -17.87
N GLU A 126 6.00 8.02 -16.96
CA GLU A 126 6.28 8.26 -15.55
C GLU A 126 6.68 6.98 -14.83
N ILE A 127 5.97 5.86 -15.04
CA ILE A 127 6.18 4.65 -14.24
C ILE A 127 7.53 3.98 -14.52
N ASN A 128 8.13 3.51 -13.44
CA ASN A 128 9.30 2.63 -13.44
C ASN A 128 9.23 1.67 -12.24
N GLU A 129 10.18 0.76 -12.16
CA GLU A 129 10.23 -0.25 -11.09
C GLU A 129 10.26 0.37 -9.68
N ASP A 130 11.05 1.43 -9.46
CA ASP A 130 11.16 2.08 -8.15
C ASP A 130 9.81 2.70 -7.73
N ILE A 131 9.15 3.43 -8.64
CA ILE A 131 7.84 4.05 -8.37
C ILE A 131 6.80 2.98 -8.01
N LEU A 132 6.75 1.89 -8.78
CA LEU A 132 5.81 0.81 -8.54
C LEU A 132 6.15 -0.01 -7.29
N GLU A 133 7.42 -0.24 -6.99
CA GLU A 133 7.85 -0.93 -5.76
C GLU A 133 7.50 -0.10 -4.52
N ARG A 134 7.75 1.22 -4.56
CA ARG A 134 7.36 2.15 -3.50
C ARG A 134 5.85 2.15 -3.31
N ASN A 135 5.09 2.25 -4.40
CA ASN A 135 3.64 2.14 -4.33
C ASN A 135 3.20 0.80 -3.71
N ASN A 136 3.75 -0.32 -4.17
CA ASN A 136 3.44 -1.64 -3.63
C ASN A 136 3.71 -1.75 -2.13
N ASN A 137 4.81 -1.16 -1.65
CA ASN A 137 5.11 -1.14 -0.22
C ASN A 137 4.09 -0.31 0.58
N LEU A 138 3.60 0.80 0.04
CA LEU A 138 2.45 1.51 0.65
C LEU A 138 1.20 0.64 0.63
N MET A 139 0.82 0.05 -0.50
CA MET A 139 -0.38 -0.79 -0.58
C MET A 139 -0.32 -1.96 0.41
N LYS A 140 0.85 -2.61 0.51
CA LYS A 140 1.11 -3.70 1.44
C LYS A 140 1.01 -3.26 2.91
N ILE A 141 1.47 -2.05 3.25
CA ILE A 141 1.37 -1.54 4.63
C ILE A 141 -0.09 -1.34 5.04
N TYR A 142 -0.91 -0.78 4.14
CA TYR A 142 -2.34 -0.62 4.36
C TYR A 142 -3.05 -1.98 4.43
N ASP A 143 -2.75 -2.91 3.51
CA ASP A 143 -3.38 -4.23 3.52
C ASP A 143 -3.08 -5.04 4.78
N ASN A 144 -1.85 -5.01 5.28
CA ASN A 144 -1.52 -5.65 6.55
C ASN A 144 -2.25 -4.98 7.71
N PHE A 145 -2.31 -3.65 7.73
CA PHE A 145 -3.02 -2.93 8.78
C PHE A 145 -4.54 -3.19 8.78
N GLU A 146 -5.16 -3.34 7.61
CA GLU A 146 -6.55 -3.80 7.50
C GLU A 146 -6.72 -5.23 7.98
N SER A 147 -5.85 -6.14 7.52
CA SER A 147 -5.90 -7.55 7.92
C SER A 147 -5.76 -7.71 9.45
N TYR A 148 -4.94 -6.85 10.07
CA TYR A 148 -4.85 -6.76 11.51
C TYR A 148 -6.20 -6.36 12.16
N LYS A 149 -6.82 -5.28 11.70
CA LYS A 149 -8.12 -4.82 12.23
C LYS A 149 -9.24 -5.85 11.99
N ASP A 150 -9.23 -6.54 10.87
CA ASP A 150 -10.21 -7.59 10.56
C ASP A 150 -9.96 -8.87 11.38
N SER A 151 -8.75 -9.04 11.91
CA SER A 151 -8.37 -10.16 12.77
C SER A 151 -8.65 -9.93 14.26
N LEU A 152 -9.31 -8.83 14.64
CA LEU A 152 -9.74 -8.60 16.02
C LEU A 152 -10.57 -9.78 16.54
N GLY A 153 -10.13 -10.39 17.64
CA GLY A 153 -10.71 -11.62 18.20
C GLY A 153 -10.03 -12.93 17.79
N GLN A 154 -9.08 -12.90 16.85
CA GLN A 154 -8.21 -14.04 16.54
C GLN A 154 -7.04 -14.17 17.52
N GLN A 155 -6.33 -15.32 17.43
CA GLN A 155 -5.10 -15.58 18.19
C GLN A 155 -4.08 -14.45 18.02
N LYS A 156 -3.45 -14.06 19.13
CA LYS A 156 -2.51 -12.93 19.22
C LYS A 156 -1.37 -13.03 18.22
N GLU A 157 -0.82 -14.23 18.05
CA GLU A 157 0.30 -14.53 17.16
C GLU A 157 -0.04 -14.19 15.70
N LYS A 158 -1.26 -14.52 15.24
CA LYS A 158 -1.71 -14.21 13.88
C LYS A 158 -1.84 -12.70 13.67
N ARG A 159 -2.38 -11.98 14.64
CA ARG A 159 -2.50 -10.52 14.60
C ARG A 159 -1.12 -9.86 14.52
N CYS A 160 -0.14 -10.40 15.23
CA CYS A 160 1.22 -9.88 15.23
C CYS A 160 1.97 -10.03 13.91
N VAL A 161 1.68 -11.06 13.11
CA VAL A 161 2.29 -11.20 11.78
C VAL A 161 1.98 -9.97 10.91
N TYR A 162 0.74 -9.49 10.92
CA TYR A 162 0.36 -8.31 10.15
C TYR A 162 1.05 -7.03 10.65
N ILE A 163 1.12 -6.84 11.96
CA ILE A 163 1.80 -5.68 12.55
C ILE A 163 3.31 -5.71 12.27
N ASN A 164 3.94 -6.89 12.38
CA ASN A 164 5.35 -7.08 12.03
C ASN A 164 5.64 -6.67 10.59
N ASN A 165 4.81 -7.12 9.64
CA ASN A 165 4.96 -6.74 8.24
C ASN A 165 4.87 -5.22 8.02
N CYS A 166 3.98 -4.54 8.75
CA CYS A 166 3.91 -3.08 8.70
C CYS A 166 5.22 -2.42 9.20
N ILE A 167 5.76 -2.91 10.31
CA ILE A 167 6.98 -2.40 10.93
C ILE A 167 8.20 -2.65 10.03
N GLU A 168 8.32 -3.83 9.43
CA GLU A 168 9.41 -4.15 8.49
C GLU A 168 9.45 -3.17 7.31
N ILE A 169 8.27 -2.89 6.71
CA ILE A 169 8.16 -1.90 5.63
C ILE A 169 8.55 -0.52 6.15
N TYR A 170 8.03 -0.09 7.30
CA TYR A 170 8.42 1.17 7.92
C TYR A 170 9.95 1.31 8.08
N LEU A 171 10.60 0.30 8.68
CA LEU A 171 12.04 0.28 8.94
C LEU A 171 12.85 0.42 7.65
N LYS A 172 12.44 -0.23 6.56
CA LYS A 172 13.09 -0.11 5.22
C LYS A 172 13.16 1.34 4.72
N TYR A 173 12.24 2.20 5.14
CA TYR A 173 12.14 3.58 4.67
C TYR A 173 12.56 4.63 5.71
N THR A 174 12.93 4.22 6.93
CA THR A 174 13.36 5.15 8.00
C THR A 174 14.52 6.04 7.58
N GLU A 175 15.53 5.47 6.93
CA GLU A 175 16.72 6.22 6.48
C GLU A 175 16.54 6.87 5.09
N LYS A 176 15.56 6.39 4.30
CA LYS A 176 15.26 6.90 2.95
C LYS A 176 14.41 8.17 3.02
N CYS A 177 13.50 8.24 3.97
CA CYS A 177 12.63 9.40 4.19
C CYS A 177 13.30 10.46 5.06
N LYS A 178 14.32 11.13 4.49
CA LYS A 178 15.09 12.20 5.17
C LYS A 178 14.35 13.53 5.20
N THR A 179 13.43 13.77 4.28
CA THR A 179 12.57 14.96 4.22
C THR A 179 11.13 14.56 3.89
N ASN A 180 10.18 15.44 4.22
CA ASN A 180 8.76 15.23 3.91
C ASN A 180 8.35 15.76 2.53
N ASN A 181 9.32 16.17 1.70
CA ASN A 181 9.03 16.71 0.36
C ASN A 181 8.75 15.60 -0.66
N ASP A 182 9.16 14.37 -0.36
CA ASP A 182 8.82 13.21 -1.15
C ASP A 182 7.39 12.74 -0.80
N LEU A 183 6.53 12.64 -1.82
CA LEU A 183 5.10 12.32 -1.66
C LEU A 183 4.88 10.97 -0.97
N PHE A 184 5.66 9.94 -1.30
CA PHE A 184 5.56 8.64 -0.65
C PHE A 184 5.93 8.74 0.84
N CYS A 185 6.96 9.50 1.20
CA CYS A 185 7.34 9.71 2.60
C CYS A 185 6.27 10.49 3.36
N ALA A 186 5.62 11.46 2.70
CA ALA A 186 4.45 12.13 3.26
C ALA A 186 3.29 11.15 3.51
N GLU A 187 3.03 10.23 2.58
CA GLU A 187 1.99 9.20 2.76
C GLU A 187 2.34 8.16 3.84
N LEU A 188 3.60 7.74 3.92
CA LEU A 188 4.05 6.84 4.98
C LEU A 188 3.93 7.49 6.36
N ASN A 189 4.19 8.80 6.47
CA ASN A 189 3.93 9.56 7.69
C ASN A 189 2.44 9.62 8.06
N GLN A 190 1.55 9.72 7.06
CA GLN A 190 0.10 9.68 7.28
C GLN A 190 -0.36 8.29 7.75
N PHE A 191 0.26 7.23 7.24
CA PHE A 191 0.05 5.87 7.77
C PHE A 191 0.50 5.76 9.24
N ILE A 192 1.69 6.26 9.57
CA ILE A 192 2.22 6.25 10.95
C ILE A 192 1.27 6.93 11.93
N GLU A 193 0.69 8.08 11.56
CA GLU A 193 -0.30 8.77 12.38
C GLU A 193 -1.50 7.85 12.73
N ARG A 194 -2.03 7.15 11.73
CA ARG A 194 -3.16 6.22 11.90
C ARG A 194 -2.80 5.00 12.73
N TYR A 195 -1.66 4.41 12.41
CA TYR A 195 -1.13 3.27 13.14
C TYR A 195 -1.01 3.64 14.62
N ASN A 196 -0.33 4.74 14.94
CA ASN A 196 -0.12 5.19 16.30
C ASN A 196 -1.44 5.46 17.03
N LYS A 197 -2.38 6.17 16.39
CA LYS A 197 -3.71 6.42 16.96
C LYS A 197 -4.47 5.13 17.28
N HIS A 198 -4.32 4.10 16.46
CA HIS A 198 -4.94 2.81 16.71
C HIS A 198 -4.26 2.07 17.88
N MET A 199 -2.92 2.07 17.92
CA MET A 199 -2.13 1.42 18.96
C MET A 199 -2.28 2.05 20.36
N GLU A 200 -2.82 3.27 20.47
CA GLU A 200 -3.23 3.85 21.76
C GLU A 200 -4.24 2.97 22.50
N ASN A 201 -5.09 2.22 21.78
CA ASN A 201 -6.24 1.52 22.33
C ASN A 201 -6.13 -0.01 22.26
N ASP A 202 -5.42 -0.56 21.27
CA ASP A 202 -5.21 -2.00 21.12
C ASP A 202 -3.80 -2.28 20.61
N PHE A 203 -2.96 -2.85 21.47
CA PHE A 203 -1.62 -3.28 21.11
C PHE A 203 -1.47 -4.80 21.29
N PRO A 204 -1.38 -5.56 20.19
CA PRO A 204 -1.49 -7.00 20.23
C PRO A 204 -0.15 -7.71 20.47
N CYS A 205 1.01 -7.03 20.51
CA CYS A 205 2.31 -7.70 20.40
C CYS A 205 3.33 -7.28 21.46
N ASP A 206 3.66 -8.17 22.39
CA ASP A 206 4.45 -7.82 23.59
C ASP A 206 5.88 -7.30 23.34
N ASN A 207 6.43 -7.49 22.13
CA ASN A 207 7.85 -7.26 21.81
C ASN A 207 8.09 -6.20 20.72
N LEU A 208 7.08 -5.42 20.33
CA LEU A 208 7.20 -4.47 19.23
C LEU A 208 7.18 -3.03 19.72
N GLN A 209 7.74 -2.13 18.92
CA GLN A 209 7.66 -0.71 19.19
C GLN A 209 6.19 -0.27 19.11
N ASN A 210 5.60 0.05 20.26
CA ASN A 210 4.18 0.42 20.37
C ASN A 210 3.79 1.61 19.49
N PHE A 211 4.74 2.52 19.23
CA PHE A 211 4.54 3.72 18.44
C PHE A 211 5.69 3.93 17.46
N LEU A 212 5.33 4.17 16.20
CA LEU A 212 6.29 4.44 15.13
C LEU A 212 6.67 5.93 15.12
N PRO A 213 7.98 6.26 15.17
CA PRO A 213 8.43 7.63 15.01
C PRO A 213 8.11 8.18 13.61
N TYR A 214 7.63 9.42 13.56
CA TYR A 214 7.45 10.14 12.30
C TYR A 214 8.79 10.34 11.58
N LEU A 215 8.76 10.14 10.25
CA LEU A 215 9.87 10.27 9.33
C LEU A 215 10.11 11.74 8.93
N GLY A 216 11.32 12.04 8.45
CA GLY A 216 11.67 13.31 7.79
C GLY A 216 11.60 14.59 8.64
N LYS A 217 11.30 14.47 9.94
CA LYS A 217 11.36 15.60 10.86
C LYS A 217 12.66 15.55 11.66
N SER A 218 13.26 16.72 11.84
CA SER A 218 14.21 17.09 12.92
C SER A 218 13.66 16.87 14.36
N ASN A 219 12.58 16.09 14.51
CA ASN A 219 11.82 15.83 15.72
C ASN A 219 12.31 14.63 16.53
N MET A 220 13.43 13.97 16.17
CA MET A 220 14.06 13.00 17.09
C MET A 220 14.28 13.62 18.49
N LYS A 221 14.60 14.92 18.56
CA LYS A 221 14.75 15.63 19.85
C LYS A 221 13.45 15.73 20.65
N VAL A 222 12.30 15.97 19.99
CA VAL A 222 11.01 16.11 20.68
C VAL A 222 10.49 14.77 21.20
N ILE A 223 10.69 13.69 20.44
CA ILE A 223 10.27 12.34 20.83
C ILE A 223 11.11 11.79 21.98
N ILE A 224 12.42 12.07 22.03
CA ILE A 224 13.29 11.71 23.17
C ILE A 224 12.94 12.54 24.42
N LEU A 225 12.50 13.79 24.26
CA LEU A 225 12.15 14.65 25.39
C LEU A 225 10.90 14.18 26.15
N ILE A 226 9.92 13.58 25.47
CA ILE A 226 8.66 13.13 26.11
C ILE A 226 8.89 12.10 27.23
N PRO A 227 9.61 10.97 27.02
CA PRO A 227 9.87 10.02 28.09
C PRO A 227 10.77 10.60 29.18
N ILE A 228 11.73 11.47 28.83
CA ILE A 228 12.58 12.17 29.82
C ILE A 228 11.73 13.04 30.73
N ILE A 229 10.84 13.86 30.17
CA ILE A 229 9.94 14.75 30.91
C ILE A 229 9.04 13.95 31.85
N LEU A 230 8.45 12.84 31.37
CA LEU A 230 7.59 11.97 32.18
C LEU A 230 8.36 11.29 33.34
N ILE A 231 9.60 10.85 33.10
CA ILE A 231 10.47 10.29 34.14
C ILE A 231 10.82 11.37 35.18
N THR A 232 11.23 12.56 34.75
CA THR A 232 11.51 13.67 35.67
C THR A 232 10.29 14.08 36.49
N LEU A 233 9.09 14.10 35.90
CA LEU A 233 7.86 14.44 36.61
C LEU A 233 7.55 13.40 37.70
N LYS A 234 7.70 12.10 37.40
CA LYS A 234 7.53 11.03 38.38
C LYS A 234 8.54 11.13 39.52
N LEU A 235 9.81 11.37 39.22
CA LEU A 235 10.85 11.57 40.23
C LEU A 235 10.56 12.78 41.12
N PHE A 236 10.05 13.87 40.53
CA PHE A 236 9.69 15.08 41.27
C PHE A 236 8.51 14.86 42.22
N ILE A 237 7.48 14.13 41.77
CA ILE A 237 6.33 13.76 42.62
C ILE A 237 6.79 12.85 43.77
N LEU A 238 7.61 11.83 43.48
CA LEU A 238 8.17 10.93 44.51
C LEU A 238 9.00 11.69 45.55
N TYR A 239 9.81 12.66 45.13
CA TYR A 239 10.60 13.50 46.02
C TYR A 239 9.72 14.34 46.96
N ILE A 240 8.65 14.95 46.44
CA ILE A 240 7.69 15.72 47.27
C ILE A 240 7.03 14.80 48.31
N LEU A 241 6.56 13.62 47.89
CA LEU A 241 5.91 12.66 48.79
C LEU A 241 6.85 12.16 49.88
N TYR A 242 8.11 11.85 49.54
CA TYR A 242 9.13 11.45 50.51
C TYR A 242 9.39 12.54 51.56
N LYS A 243 9.53 13.79 51.12
CA LYS A 243 9.77 14.92 52.04
C LYS A 243 8.59 15.16 53.00
N VAL A 244 7.37 14.94 52.54
CA VAL A 244 6.14 15.10 53.35
C VAL A 244 5.97 13.97 54.36
N SER A 245 6.49 12.76 54.09
CA SER A 245 6.40 11.61 55.00
C SER A 245 7.53 11.54 56.03
N THR A 246 8.64 12.25 55.81
CA THR A 246 9.78 12.31 56.75
C THR A 246 9.81 13.55 57.65
N ASN A 247 8.79 14.41 57.58
CA ASN A 247 8.56 15.57 58.46
C ASN A 247 7.32 15.31 59.33
#